data_AF-A0A7Y0GUB0-F1
#
_entry.id   AF-A0A7Y0GUB0-F1
#
_cell.length_a   1.000
_cell.length_b   1.000
_cell.length_c   1.000
_cell.angle_alpha   90.00
_cell.angle_beta   90.00
_cell.angle_gamma   90.00
#
_symmetry.space_group_name_H-M   'P 1'
#
loop_
_entity.id
_entity.type
_entity.pdbx_description
1 polymer ?
#
loop_
_entity_poly.entity_id
_entity_poly.type
_entity_poly.pdbx_seq_one_letter_code
_entity_poly.pdbx_strand_id
1 'polypeptide(L)'
;MSNELRTNQTLSPVAAFSKTLDRMKSQIALALPKHMSADRMARLALTAFSTSKALQNCKTDSILASLMTATQLGLEPGINGQGYLIPYKDTCTFVPGWKGLVDLVSRAGRATVWTGAVYEGDKFDYQLGDEPFCRHKPGDSEGNFTHVYAIGRVKDAQMPVIEVWTRGKVKKHLTQYNKVGTRHYALASESNFEMYARKVALLQVLKYMPSSIELANAITVSHAAEAGQGAVIEGDFVTINTEAVDQETGEIIRQEEKALPVCTSEKFDAKKSEWKSIVEGGKKSVNDLIKFIETKDLLSTDQKMEIASWEIQGENE
;
A
#
# COMPACT_ATOMS: atom_id res chain seq x y z
N MET A 1 -8.55 41.77 -43.33
CA MET A 1 -8.78 41.41 -41.92
C MET A 1 -9.49 40.07 -41.90
N SER A 2 -8.72 38.99 -41.96
CA SER A 2 -9.26 37.62 -41.90
C SER A 2 -9.28 37.21 -40.43
N ASN A 3 -10.48 37.19 -39.85
CA ASN A 3 -10.69 36.89 -38.44
C ASN A 3 -10.22 35.46 -38.15
N GLU A 4 -9.23 35.35 -37.25
CA GLU A 4 -8.82 34.10 -36.62
C GLU A 4 -9.99 33.51 -35.83
N LEU A 5 -10.73 32.58 -36.43
CA LEU A 5 -11.53 31.62 -35.67
C LEU A 5 -10.59 30.55 -35.11
N ARG A 6 -9.85 30.89 -34.04
CA ARG A 6 -9.22 29.89 -33.17
C ARG A 6 -10.34 29.20 -32.40
N THR A 7 -10.84 28.10 -32.95
CA THR A 7 -11.68 27.15 -32.24
C THR A 7 -10.89 26.63 -31.03
N ASN A 8 -11.27 27.08 -29.83
CA ASN A 8 -10.90 26.42 -28.57
C ASN A 8 -11.59 25.04 -28.53
N GLN A 9 -11.09 24.08 -29.31
CA GLN A 9 -11.51 22.69 -29.20
C GLN A 9 -10.91 22.12 -27.92
N THR A 10 -11.75 21.95 -26.90
CA THR A 10 -11.43 21.14 -25.72
C THR A 10 -11.04 19.74 -26.17
N LEU A 11 -9.78 19.38 -25.97
CA LEU A 11 -9.23 18.05 -26.26
C LEU A 11 -10.08 16.97 -25.57
N SER A 12 -10.28 15.83 -26.24
CA SER A 12 -10.90 14.67 -25.59
C SER A 12 -10.03 14.22 -24.39
N PRO A 13 -10.61 13.62 -23.34
CA PRO A 13 -9.85 13.15 -22.18
C PRO A 13 -8.67 12.25 -22.57
N VAL A 14 -8.87 11.37 -23.56
CA VAL A 14 -7.83 10.47 -24.09
C VAL A 14 -6.72 11.24 -24.79
N ALA A 15 -7.06 12.25 -25.61
CA ALA A 15 -6.06 13.08 -26.28
C ALA A 15 -5.26 13.94 -25.29
N ALA A 16 -5.93 14.50 -24.27
CA ALA A 16 -5.28 15.23 -23.19
C ALA A 16 -4.32 14.34 -22.40
N PHE A 17 -4.76 13.12 -22.03
CA PHE A 17 -3.93 12.17 -21.31
C PHE A 17 -2.72 11.69 -22.13
N SER A 18 -2.91 11.40 -23.43
CA SER A 18 -1.80 11.06 -24.34
C SER A 18 -0.73 12.15 -24.36
N LYS A 19 -1.14 13.43 -24.49
CA LYS A 19 -0.21 14.56 -24.48
C LYS A 19 0.54 14.69 -23.15
N THR A 20 -0.13 14.39 -22.04
CA THR A 20 0.50 14.36 -20.71
C THR A 20 1.55 13.24 -20.61
N LEU A 21 1.22 12.03 -21.08
CA LEU A 21 2.16 10.91 -21.11
C LEU A 21 3.39 11.22 -21.97
N ASP A 22 3.21 11.85 -23.14
CA ASP A 22 4.31 12.26 -24.02
C ASP A 22 5.29 13.20 -23.31
N ARG A 23 4.78 14.14 -22.49
CA ARG A 23 5.61 15.04 -21.68
C ARG A 23 6.36 14.33 -20.56
N MET A 24 5.81 13.22 -20.06
CA MET A 24 6.39 12.45 -18.94
C MET A 24 7.35 11.35 -19.38
N LYS A 25 7.47 11.06 -20.67
CA LYS A 25 8.33 9.96 -21.17
C LYS A 25 9.76 10.02 -20.64
N SER A 26 10.35 11.22 -20.51
CA SER A 26 11.70 11.38 -19.95
C SER A 26 11.77 10.94 -18.49
N GLN A 27 10.79 11.31 -17.67
CA GLN A 27 10.71 10.90 -16.26
C GLN A 27 10.43 9.40 -16.11
N ILE A 28 9.53 8.85 -16.94
CA ILE A 28 9.26 7.41 -17.00
C ILE A 28 10.53 6.65 -17.39
N ALA A 29 11.29 7.13 -18.38
CA ALA A 29 12.53 6.50 -18.81
C ALA A 29 13.60 6.44 -17.72
N LEU A 30 13.70 7.49 -16.88
CA LEU A 30 14.65 7.52 -15.76
C LEU A 30 14.32 6.49 -14.66
N ALA A 31 13.03 6.15 -14.51
CA ALA A 31 12.55 5.20 -13.51
C ALA A 31 12.50 3.74 -14.00
N LEU A 32 12.68 3.50 -15.30
CA LEU A 32 12.52 2.18 -15.90
C LEU A 32 13.75 1.29 -15.70
N PRO A 33 13.55 -0.02 -15.45
CA PRO A 33 14.59 -1.00 -15.67
C PRO A 33 15.11 -0.96 -17.12
N LYS A 34 16.41 -1.21 -17.31
CA LYS A 34 17.11 -1.09 -18.61
C LYS A 34 16.51 -1.89 -19.78
N HIS A 35 15.70 -2.91 -19.51
CA HIS A 35 15.11 -3.80 -20.51
C HIS A 35 13.69 -3.35 -20.94
N MET A 36 13.20 -2.22 -20.44
CA MET A 36 11.87 -1.68 -20.73
C MET A 36 11.96 -0.33 -21.44
N SER A 37 10.89 0.08 -22.13
CA SER A 37 10.84 1.38 -22.82
C SER A 37 9.70 2.26 -22.33
N ALA A 38 9.98 3.56 -22.20
CA ALA A 38 8.99 4.55 -21.75
C ALA A 38 7.80 4.63 -22.72
N ASP A 39 8.05 4.50 -24.03
CA ASP A 39 6.98 4.44 -25.03
C ASP A 39 6.05 3.25 -24.84
N ARG A 40 6.58 2.09 -24.44
CA ARG A 40 5.76 0.90 -24.15
C ARG A 40 4.89 1.15 -22.93
N MET A 41 5.46 1.63 -21.82
CA MET A 41 4.69 1.97 -20.62
C MET A 41 3.60 3.02 -20.88
N ALA A 42 3.93 4.10 -21.61
CA ALA A 42 2.97 5.13 -21.97
C ALA A 42 1.83 4.56 -22.82
N ARG A 43 2.12 3.70 -23.81
CA ARG A 43 1.08 3.04 -24.61
C ARG A 43 0.17 2.16 -23.75
N LEU A 44 0.73 1.36 -22.85
CA LEU A 44 -0.07 0.50 -21.97
C LEU A 44 -0.99 1.31 -21.05
N ALA A 45 -0.47 2.40 -20.48
CA ALA A 45 -1.26 3.33 -19.68
C ALA A 45 -2.38 3.98 -20.49
N LEU A 46 -2.09 4.43 -21.71
CA LEU A 46 -3.07 5.03 -22.61
C LEU A 46 -4.16 4.02 -23.01
N THR A 47 -3.77 2.77 -23.30
CA THR A 47 -4.73 1.69 -23.56
C THR A 47 -5.66 1.50 -22.37
N ALA A 48 -5.11 1.30 -21.16
CA ALA A 48 -5.92 1.12 -19.95
C ALA A 48 -6.88 2.29 -19.69
N PHE A 49 -6.40 3.52 -19.86
CA PHE A 49 -7.21 4.74 -19.73
C PHE A 49 -8.32 4.83 -20.79
N SER A 50 -8.01 4.51 -22.04
CA SER A 50 -8.97 4.58 -23.15
C SER A 50 -10.11 3.57 -23.02
N THR A 51 -9.83 2.38 -22.47
CA THR A 51 -10.80 1.29 -22.35
C THR A 51 -11.61 1.31 -21.05
N SER A 52 -11.33 2.24 -20.13
CA SER A 52 -12.00 2.32 -18.83
C SER A 52 -12.55 3.71 -18.57
N LYS A 53 -13.89 3.86 -18.64
CA LYS A 53 -14.55 5.12 -18.30
C LYS A 53 -14.31 5.52 -16.85
N ALA A 54 -14.18 4.55 -15.95
CA ALA A 54 -13.87 4.80 -14.54
C ALA A 54 -12.46 5.42 -14.38
N LEU A 55 -11.45 4.92 -15.10
CA LEU A 55 -10.11 5.54 -15.09
C LEU A 55 -10.13 6.95 -15.69
N GLN A 56 -10.95 7.21 -16.70
CA GLN A 56 -11.12 8.56 -17.26
C GLN A 56 -11.74 9.57 -16.29
N ASN A 57 -12.45 9.08 -15.27
CA ASN A 57 -13.04 9.91 -14.22
C ASN A 57 -12.09 10.08 -13.01
N CYS A 58 -10.94 9.41 -13.00
CA CYS A 58 -9.93 9.60 -11.96
C CYS A 58 -9.13 10.89 -12.18
N LYS A 59 -8.65 11.48 -11.07
CA LYS A 59 -7.70 12.59 -11.10
C LYS A 59 -6.43 12.15 -11.80
N THR A 60 -5.97 12.96 -12.77
CA THR A 60 -4.84 12.60 -13.65
C THR A 60 -3.55 12.37 -12.86
N ASP A 61 -3.29 13.15 -11.82
CA ASP A 61 -2.15 12.99 -10.90
C ASP A 61 -2.10 11.59 -10.25
N SER A 62 -3.23 11.05 -9.78
CA SER A 62 -3.30 9.72 -9.18
C SER A 62 -2.99 8.60 -10.18
N ILE A 63 -3.39 8.77 -11.45
CA ILE A 63 -3.08 7.83 -12.53
C ILE A 63 -1.58 7.85 -12.83
N LEU A 64 -1.00 9.05 -12.91
CA LEU A 64 0.42 9.24 -13.18
C LEU A 64 1.29 8.71 -12.03
N ALA A 65 0.91 8.96 -10.78
CA ALA A 65 1.58 8.41 -9.60
C ALA A 65 1.56 6.87 -9.62
N SER A 66 0.39 6.28 -9.86
CA SER A 66 0.22 4.83 -10.01
C SER A 66 1.06 4.24 -11.16
N LEU A 67 1.12 4.93 -12.30
CA LEU A 67 1.96 4.54 -13.42
C LEU A 67 3.45 4.62 -13.07
N MET A 68 3.89 5.65 -12.36
CA MET A 68 5.28 5.78 -11.91
C MET A 68 5.65 4.66 -10.93
N THR A 69 4.76 4.30 -10.00
CA THR A 69 4.97 3.15 -9.10
C THR A 69 5.11 1.85 -9.90
N ALA A 70 4.24 1.60 -10.89
CA ALA A 70 4.36 0.44 -11.78
C ALA A 70 5.71 0.41 -12.55
N THR A 71 6.12 1.58 -13.04
CA THR A 71 7.35 1.80 -13.79
C THR A 71 8.59 1.48 -12.96
N GLN A 72 8.66 2.01 -11.73
CA GLN A 72 9.77 1.78 -10.80
C GLN A 72 9.89 0.30 -10.40
N LEU A 73 8.76 -0.41 -10.27
CA LEU A 73 8.74 -1.85 -10.03
C LEU A 73 9.07 -2.68 -11.29
N GLY A 74 9.08 -2.07 -12.47
CA GLY A 74 9.24 -2.78 -13.74
C GLY A 74 8.09 -3.75 -14.04
N LEU A 75 6.87 -3.39 -13.62
CA LEU A 75 5.64 -4.16 -13.81
C LEU A 75 4.72 -3.46 -14.81
N GLU A 76 4.27 -4.19 -15.81
CA GLU A 76 3.45 -3.66 -16.90
C GLU A 76 1.95 -3.72 -16.56
N PRO A 77 1.24 -2.57 -16.49
CA PRO A 77 -0.19 -2.56 -16.23
C PRO A 77 -0.99 -3.21 -17.36
N GLY A 78 -1.93 -4.10 -16.99
CA GLY A 78 -2.86 -4.72 -17.93
C GLY A 78 -2.27 -5.84 -18.80
N ILE A 79 -0.97 -6.16 -18.66
CA ILE A 79 -0.31 -7.21 -19.44
C ILE A 79 0.07 -8.39 -18.54
N ASN A 80 -0.28 -9.59 -18.99
CA ASN A 80 0.11 -10.87 -18.36
C ASN A 80 -0.14 -10.94 -16.84
N GLY A 81 -1.10 -10.16 -16.32
CA GLY A 81 -1.39 -10.05 -14.90
C GLY A 81 -0.24 -9.58 -14.02
N GLN A 82 0.71 -8.80 -14.56
CA GLN A 82 1.82 -8.22 -13.80
C GLN A 82 1.34 -7.15 -12.81
N GLY A 83 0.39 -6.33 -13.23
CA GLY A 83 -0.23 -5.31 -12.38
C GLY A 83 -1.41 -4.65 -13.05
N TYR A 84 -2.15 -3.84 -12.29
CA TYR A 84 -3.40 -3.24 -12.73
C TYR A 84 -3.52 -1.81 -12.23
N LEU A 85 -4.01 -0.92 -13.08
CA LEU A 85 -4.48 0.42 -12.67
C LEU A 85 -5.95 0.29 -12.30
N ILE A 86 -6.26 0.39 -11.00
CA ILE A 86 -7.60 0.16 -10.47
C ILE A 86 -8.20 1.49 -10.03
N PRO A 87 -9.36 1.90 -10.58
CA PRO A 87 -10.07 3.08 -10.14
C PRO A 87 -10.85 2.82 -8.85
N TYR A 88 -10.58 3.61 -7.82
CA TYR A 88 -11.37 3.70 -6.61
C TYR A 88 -11.93 5.11 -6.49
N LYS A 89 -13.23 5.27 -6.82
CA LYS A 89 -13.89 6.57 -7.01
C LYS A 89 -13.14 7.41 -8.06
N ASP A 90 -12.64 8.59 -7.67
CA ASP A 90 -11.88 9.53 -8.48
C ASP A 90 -10.36 9.34 -8.34
N THR A 91 -9.90 8.28 -7.67
CA THR A 91 -8.46 7.99 -7.52
C THR A 91 -8.08 6.71 -8.24
N CYS A 92 -6.90 6.68 -8.87
CA CYS A 92 -6.32 5.49 -9.45
C CYS A 92 -5.26 4.92 -8.50
N THR A 93 -5.28 3.61 -8.29
CA THR A 93 -4.31 2.87 -7.49
C THR A 93 -3.67 1.78 -8.33
N PHE A 94 -2.34 1.72 -8.37
CA PHE A 94 -1.63 0.59 -8.94
C PHE A 94 -1.63 -0.59 -7.97
N VAL A 95 -2.10 -1.75 -8.45
CA VAL A 95 -2.12 -3.00 -7.68
C VAL A 95 -1.24 -4.02 -8.39
N PRO A 96 -0.11 -4.43 -7.78
CA PRO A 96 0.69 -5.54 -8.28
C PRO A 96 -0.17 -6.81 -8.38
N GLY A 97 -0.10 -7.47 -9.53
CA GLY A 97 -0.73 -8.77 -9.74
C GLY A 97 0.17 -9.89 -9.23
N TRP A 98 -0.42 -11.03 -8.89
CA TRP A 98 0.36 -12.17 -8.38
C TRP A 98 1.39 -12.67 -9.41
N LYS A 99 1.11 -12.58 -10.73
CA LYS A 99 2.08 -12.94 -11.78
C LYS A 99 3.26 -11.97 -11.81
N GLY A 100 3.04 -10.70 -11.52
CA GLY A 100 4.11 -9.70 -11.41
C GLY A 100 5.02 -9.99 -10.22
N LEU A 101 4.44 -10.35 -9.07
CA LEU A 101 5.21 -10.76 -7.90
C LEU A 101 6.04 -12.03 -8.17
N VAL A 102 5.47 -13.02 -8.87
CA VAL A 102 6.20 -14.23 -9.30
C VAL A 102 7.37 -13.85 -10.22
N ASP A 103 7.14 -12.96 -11.18
CA ASP A 103 8.17 -12.49 -12.10
C ASP A 103 9.32 -11.76 -11.37
N LEU A 104 9.00 -10.88 -10.42
CA LEU A 104 10.01 -10.19 -9.59
C LEU A 104 10.89 -11.17 -8.82
N VAL A 105 10.31 -12.24 -8.25
CA VAL A 105 11.09 -13.30 -7.59
C VAL A 105 11.99 -14.01 -8.59
N SER A 106 11.47 -14.36 -9.77
CA SER A 106 12.22 -15.02 -10.83
C SER A 106 13.44 -14.21 -11.27
N ARG A 107 13.27 -12.89 -11.46
CA ARG A 107 14.35 -11.96 -11.81
C ARG A 107 15.48 -11.93 -10.76
N ALA A 108 15.15 -12.12 -9.48
CA ALA A 108 16.16 -12.16 -8.41
C ALA A 108 17.03 -13.43 -8.43
N GLY A 109 16.59 -14.50 -9.11
CA GLY A 109 17.37 -15.72 -9.37
C GLY A 109 17.76 -16.57 -8.15
N ARG A 110 17.33 -16.19 -6.94
CA ARG A 110 17.64 -16.87 -5.67
C ARG A 110 16.50 -17.71 -5.12
N ALA A 111 15.32 -17.62 -5.72
CA ALA A 111 14.15 -18.40 -5.34
C ALA A 111 13.21 -18.58 -6.53
N THR A 112 12.31 -19.55 -6.40
CA THR A 112 11.17 -19.74 -7.31
C THR A 112 9.89 -19.76 -6.50
N VAL A 113 8.83 -19.18 -7.05
CA VAL A 113 7.50 -19.18 -6.44
C VAL A 113 6.43 -19.48 -7.48
N TRP A 114 5.37 -20.14 -7.05
CA TRP A 114 4.16 -20.29 -7.87
C TRP A 114 2.93 -20.40 -6.97
N THR A 115 1.76 -20.26 -7.58
CA THR A 115 0.48 -20.32 -6.89
C THR A 115 -0.48 -21.22 -7.65
N GLY A 116 -1.43 -21.82 -6.95
CA GLY A 116 -2.53 -22.57 -7.54
C GLY A 116 -3.86 -22.26 -6.85
N ALA A 117 -4.94 -22.48 -7.59
CA ALA A 117 -6.29 -22.53 -7.05
C ALA A 117 -6.78 -23.98 -7.15
N VAL A 118 -7.51 -24.43 -6.14
CA VAL A 118 -8.09 -25.75 -6.02
C VAL A 118 -9.60 -25.58 -6.10
N TYR A 119 -10.25 -26.30 -6.99
CA TYR A 119 -11.69 -26.24 -7.24
C TYR A 119 -12.41 -27.45 -6.65
N GLU A 120 -13.72 -27.38 -6.56
CA GLU A 120 -14.54 -28.53 -6.17
C GLU A 120 -14.31 -29.67 -7.15
N GLY A 121 -13.98 -30.88 -6.68
CA GLY A 121 -13.68 -32.04 -7.55
C GLY A 121 -12.19 -32.32 -7.76
N ASP A 122 -11.30 -31.37 -7.42
CA ASP A 122 -9.86 -31.61 -7.42
C ASP A 122 -9.45 -32.60 -6.34
N LYS A 123 -8.43 -33.42 -6.61
CA LYS A 123 -7.77 -34.21 -5.57
C LYS A 123 -6.69 -33.36 -4.93
N PHE A 124 -6.95 -32.92 -3.71
CA PHE A 124 -6.08 -32.01 -2.98
C PHE A 124 -5.75 -32.54 -1.59
N ASP A 125 -4.45 -32.60 -1.28
CA ASP A 125 -3.91 -33.07 -0.01
C ASP A 125 -2.68 -32.23 0.35
N TYR A 126 -2.58 -31.78 1.59
CA TYR A 126 -1.50 -30.95 2.05
C TYR A 126 -1.21 -31.16 3.53
N GLN A 127 0.06 -30.96 3.89
CA GLN A 127 0.54 -30.95 5.26
C GLN A 127 1.47 -29.75 5.43
N LEU A 128 1.31 -29.06 6.55
CA LEU A 128 2.26 -28.05 7.02
C LEU A 128 3.02 -28.66 8.22
N GLY A 129 4.16 -28.08 8.61
CA GLY A 129 4.96 -28.57 9.73
C GLY A 129 6.40 -28.82 9.33
N ASP A 130 7.02 -29.87 9.89
CA ASP A 130 8.42 -30.24 9.66
C ASP A 130 8.64 -31.03 8.35
N GLU A 131 7.61 -31.72 7.86
CA GLU A 131 7.59 -32.38 6.55
C GLU A 131 6.46 -31.83 5.67
N PRO A 132 6.53 -30.56 5.25
CA PRO A 132 5.46 -29.93 4.49
C PRO A 132 5.36 -30.48 3.06
N PHE A 133 4.13 -30.69 2.61
CA PHE A 133 3.82 -30.99 1.22
C PHE A 133 2.51 -30.34 0.78
N CYS A 134 2.37 -30.13 -0.53
CA CYS A 134 1.14 -29.69 -1.16
C CYS A 134 0.98 -30.44 -2.49
N ARG A 135 0.01 -31.36 -2.54
CA ARG A 135 -0.27 -32.23 -3.68
C ARG A 135 -1.61 -31.81 -4.28
N HIS A 136 -1.57 -31.36 -5.52
CA HIS A 136 -2.74 -30.92 -6.24
C HIS A 136 -2.85 -31.64 -7.59
N LYS A 137 -3.95 -32.37 -7.81
CA LYS A 137 -4.30 -32.94 -9.12
C LYS A 137 -5.64 -32.33 -9.56
N PRO A 138 -5.62 -31.42 -10.55
CA PRO A 138 -6.83 -30.81 -11.07
C PRO A 138 -7.78 -31.87 -11.66
N GLY A 139 -9.08 -31.69 -11.45
CA GLY A 139 -10.15 -32.32 -12.21
C GLY A 139 -10.61 -31.44 -13.38
N ASP A 140 -11.71 -31.85 -14.01
CA ASP A 140 -12.34 -31.13 -15.12
C ASP A 140 -13.55 -30.28 -14.66
N SER A 141 -13.64 -29.98 -13.37
CA SER A 141 -14.76 -29.26 -12.80
C SER A 141 -14.63 -27.75 -12.97
N GLU A 142 -15.76 -27.13 -13.31
CA GLU A 142 -15.92 -25.69 -13.29
C GLU A 142 -16.59 -25.27 -11.98
N GLY A 143 -16.19 -24.13 -11.41
CA GLY A 143 -16.83 -23.61 -10.21
C GLY A 143 -15.95 -22.68 -9.40
N ASN A 144 -16.37 -22.47 -8.14
CA ASN A 144 -15.62 -21.65 -7.19
C ASN A 144 -14.43 -22.44 -6.64
N PHE A 145 -13.31 -21.75 -6.41
CA PHE A 145 -12.18 -22.38 -5.73
C PHE A 145 -12.52 -22.65 -4.25
N THR A 146 -12.11 -23.81 -3.75
CA THR A 146 -12.20 -24.21 -2.34
C THR A 146 -10.98 -23.74 -1.55
N HIS A 147 -9.80 -23.81 -2.17
CA HIS A 147 -8.52 -23.42 -1.58
C HIS A 147 -7.66 -22.68 -2.60
N VAL A 148 -6.72 -21.91 -2.10
CA VAL A 148 -5.56 -21.43 -2.86
C VAL A 148 -4.30 -21.81 -2.11
N TYR A 149 -3.22 -21.99 -2.84
CA TYR A 149 -1.92 -22.22 -2.26
C TYR A 149 -0.83 -21.41 -2.98
N ALA A 150 0.24 -21.17 -2.25
CA ALA A 150 1.49 -20.66 -2.79
C ALA A 150 2.64 -21.52 -2.27
N ILE A 151 3.64 -21.72 -3.11
CA ILE A 151 4.85 -22.48 -2.76
C ILE A 151 6.05 -21.66 -3.18
N GLY A 152 7.00 -21.51 -2.27
CA GLY A 152 8.29 -20.88 -2.50
C GLY A 152 9.43 -21.85 -2.23
N ARG A 153 10.45 -21.83 -3.09
CA ARG A 153 11.69 -22.58 -2.92
C ARG A 153 12.85 -21.63 -3.04
N VAL A 154 13.56 -21.44 -1.94
CA VAL A 154 14.86 -20.76 -1.94
C VAL A 154 15.89 -21.72 -2.51
N LYS A 155 16.82 -21.20 -3.32
CA LYS A 155 17.92 -22.00 -3.85
C LYS A 155 18.67 -22.65 -2.68
N ASP A 156 18.98 -23.94 -2.82
CA ASP A 156 19.69 -24.76 -1.83
C ASP A 156 18.97 -24.98 -0.48
N ALA A 157 17.72 -24.50 -0.32
CA ALA A 157 16.91 -24.83 0.86
C ALA A 157 16.38 -26.26 0.78
N GLN A 158 16.46 -26.98 1.90
CA GLN A 158 15.98 -28.36 2.00
C GLN A 158 14.46 -28.44 1.85
N MET A 159 13.73 -27.50 2.47
CA MET A 159 12.27 -27.53 2.53
C MET A 159 11.65 -26.31 1.84
N PRO A 160 10.52 -26.49 1.13
CA PRO A 160 9.77 -25.37 0.57
C PRO A 160 9.00 -24.62 1.67
N VAL A 161 8.74 -23.34 1.43
CA VAL A 161 7.76 -22.57 2.19
C VAL A 161 6.41 -22.75 1.49
N ILE A 162 5.43 -23.32 2.19
CA ILE A 162 4.09 -23.61 1.66
C ILE A 162 3.06 -22.84 2.48
N GLU A 163 2.18 -22.12 1.80
CA GLU A 163 1.01 -21.52 2.40
C GLU A 163 -0.24 -22.03 1.69
N VAL A 164 -1.22 -22.53 2.45
CA VAL A 164 -2.53 -22.98 1.93
C VAL A 164 -3.63 -22.24 2.67
N TRP A 165 -4.54 -21.60 1.92
CA TRP A 165 -5.68 -20.85 2.45
C TRP A 165 -6.98 -21.42 1.91
N THR A 166 -7.93 -21.65 2.80
CA THR A 166 -9.32 -21.90 2.39
C THR A 166 -9.93 -20.64 1.81
N ARG A 167 -10.92 -20.79 0.92
CA ARG A 167 -11.75 -19.68 0.42
C ARG A 167 -12.30 -18.81 1.56
N GLY A 168 -12.73 -19.45 2.65
CA GLY A 168 -13.22 -18.77 3.86
C GLY A 168 -12.16 -17.90 4.54
N LYS A 169 -10.90 -18.38 4.64
CA LYS A 169 -9.78 -17.60 5.19
C LYS A 169 -9.47 -16.38 4.31
N VAL A 170 -9.49 -16.55 2.99
CA VAL A 170 -9.32 -15.42 2.04
C VAL A 170 -10.42 -14.39 2.22
N LYS A 171 -11.68 -14.81 2.32
CA LYS A 171 -12.82 -13.91 2.53
C LYS A 171 -12.69 -13.11 3.83
N LYS A 172 -12.29 -13.76 4.93
CA LYS A 172 -12.03 -13.09 6.22
C LYS A 172 -10.92 -12.04 6.10
N HIS A 173 -9.82 -12.38 5.44
CA HIS A 173 -8.74 -11.43 5.18
C HIS A 173 -9.20 -10.25 4.35
N LEU A 174 -9.95 -10.49 3.26
CA LEU A 174 -10.53 -9.41 2.45
C LEU A 174 -11.37 -8.48 3.32
N THR A 175 -12.31 -9.01 4.12
CA THR A 175 -13.15 -8.19 5.00
C THR A 175 -12.34 -7.39 6.03
N GLN A 176 -11.27 -7.96 6.59
CA GLN A 176 -10.46 -7.32 7.63
C GLN A 176 -9.63 -6.14 7.09
N TYR A 177 -8.99 -6.32 5.93
CA TYR A 177 -8.04 -5.35 5.38
C TYR A 177 -8.64 -4.39 4.36
N ASN A 178 -9.76 -4.75 3.72
CA ASN A 178 -10.43 -3.91 2.75
C ASN A 178 -11.02 -2.65 3.39
N LYS A 179 -10.38 -1.50 3.18
CA LYS A 179 -10.92 -0.18 3.57
C LYS A 179 -11.71 0.51 2.46
N VAL A 180 -11.71 -0.05 1.26
CA VAL A 180 -12.37 0.46 0.05
C VAL A 180 -13.85 0.02 -0.04
N GLY A 181 -14.24 -0.98 0.76
CA GLY A 181 -15.61 -1.47 0.84
C GLY A 181 -16.02 -2.30 -0.38
N THR A 182 -17.28 -2.17 -0.81
CA THR A 182 -17.86 -2.98 -1.90
C THR A 182 -17.21 -2.75 -3.27
N ARG A 183 -16.45 -1.66 -3.42
CA ARG A 183 -15.73 -1.30 -4.66
C ARG A 183 -14.40 -2.05 -4.83
N HIS A 184 -13.96 -2.82 -3.84
CA HIS A 184 -12.71 -3.57 -3.92
C HIS A 184 -12.70 -4.49 -5.13
N TYR A 185 -11.61 -4.48 -5.91
CA TYR A 185 -11.56 -5.20 -7.20
C TYR A 185 -11.86 -6.70 -7.08
N ALA A 186 -11.47 -7.30 -5.95
CA ALA A 186 -11.69 -8.71 -5.63
C ALA A 186 -13.18 -9.09 -5.56
N LEU A 187 -14.10 -8.12 -5.39
CA LEU A 187 -15.53 -8.35 -5.31
C LEU A 187 -16.24 -8.23 -6.67
N ALA A 188 -15.53 -7.84 -7.73
CA ALA A 188 -16.16 -7.58 -9.03
C ALA A 188 -16.53 -8.85 -9.80
N SER A 189 -15.81 -9.96 -9.60
CA SER A 189 -16.06 -11.25 -10.24
C SER A 189 -15.38 -12.37 -9.49
N GLU A 190 -15.78 -13.62 -9.74
CA GLU A 190 -15.12 -14.80 -9.18
C GLU A 190 -13.65 -14.90 -9.61
N SER A 191 -13.35 -14.58 -10.87
CA SER A 191 -11.98 -14.56 -11.39
C SER A 191 -11.11 -13.53 -10.67
N ASN A 192 -11.65 -12.34 -10.37
CA ASN A 192 -10.92 -11.33 -9.60
C ASN A 192 -10.70 -11.79 -8.15
N PHE A 193 -11.68 -12.47 -7.55
CA PHE A 193 -11.55 -13.02 -6.21
C PHE A 193 -10.47 -14.12 -6.14
N GLU A 194 -10.39 -14.98 -7.16
CA GLU A 194 -9.32 -15.97 -7.27
C GLU A 194 -7.94 -15.30 -7.44
N MET A 195 -7.82 -14.29 -8.30
CA MET A 195 -6.56 -13.55 -8.46
C MET A 195 -6.12 -12.89 -7.15
N TYR A 196 -7.06 -12.33 -6.39
CA TYR A 196 -6.83 -11.81 -5.06
C TYR A 196 -6.37 -12.90 -4.10
N ALA A 197 -7.07 -14.03 -4.05
CA ALA A 197 -6.77 -15.17 -3.20
C ALA A 197 -5.34 -15.68 -3.43
N ARG A 198 -4.96 -15.88 -4.70
CA ARG A 198 -3.61 -16.30 -5.10
C ARG A 198 -2.55 -15.28 -4.70
N LYS A 199 -2.83 -13.99 -4.86
CA LYS A 199 -1.93 -12.92 -4.41
C LYS A 199 -1.72 -12.96 -2.90
N VAL A 200 -2.78 -13.09 -2.12
CA VAL A 200 -2.69 -13.09 -0.65
C VAL A 200 -1.90 -14.30 -0.13
N ALA A 201 -2.14 -15.50 -0.67
CA ALA A 201 -1.35 -16.68 -0.33
C ALA A 201 0.13 -16.49 -0.69
N LEU A 202 0.42 -15.93 -1.88
CA LEU A 202 1.77 -15.63 -2.31
C LEU A 202 2.47 -14.65 -1.36
N LEU A 203 1.81 -13.56 -0.98
CA LEU A 203 2.38 -12.56 -0.05
C LEU A 203 2.81 -13.18 1.29
N GLN A 204 2.17 -14.27 1.75
CA GLN A 204 2.62 -14.97 2.96
C GLN A 204 3.93 -15.72 2.73
N VAL A 205 4.06 -16.40 1.59
CA VAL A 205 5.30 -17.10 1.21
C VAL A 205 6.45 -16.11 1.03
N LEU A 206 6.19 -14.95 0.43
CA LEU A 206 7.21 -13.95 0.14
C LEU A 206 7.88 -13.37 1.40
N LYS A 207 7.26 -13.46 2.58
CA LYS A 207 7.87 -13.06 3.87
C LYS A 207 9.15 -13.84 4.20
N TYR A 208 9.29 -15.03 3.63
CA TYR A 208 10.41 -15.94 3.86
C TYR A 208 11.35 -16.06 2.66
N MET A 209 11.02 -15.41 1.54
CA MET A 209 11.83 -15.46 0.33
C MET A 209 12.93 -14.39 0.35
N PRO A 210 14.11 -14.66 -0.23
CA PRO A 210 15.09 -13.63 -0.48
C PRO A 210 14.50 -12.54 -1.36
N SER A 211 14.44 -11.32 -0.84
CA SER A 211 13.83 -10.20 -1.55
C SER A 211 14.89 -9.31 -2.21
N SER A 212 14.61 -8.84 -3.42
CA SER A 212 15.24 -7.62 -3.95
C SER A 212 14.51 -6.40 -3.40
N ILE A 213 15.05 -5.20 -3.64
CA ILE A 213 14.39 -3.94 -3.26
C ILE A 213 13.07 -3.80 -4.01
N GLU A 214 13.04 -4.12 -5.30
CA GLU A 214 11.83 -4.06 -6.13
C GLU A 214 10.75 -5.01 -5.62
N LEU A 215 11.12 -6.23 -5.21
CA LEU A 215 10.15 -7.17 -4.63
C LEU A 215 9.62 -6.66 -3.28
N ALA A 216 10.49 -6.12 -2.41
CA ALA A 216 10.08 -5.56 -1.12
C ALA A 216 9.12 -4.37 -1.31
N ASN A 217 9.43 -3.50 -2.28
CA ASN A 217 8.60 -2.37 -2.64
C ASN A 217 7.26 -2.83 -3.21
N ALA A 218 7.25 -3.84 -4.08
CA ALA A 218 6.02 -4.41 -4.64
C ALA A 218 5.11 -5.04 -3.57
N ILE A 219 5.68 -5.71 -2.57
CA ILE A 219 4.93 -6.26 -1.42
C ILE A 219 4.29 -5.11 -0.63
N THR A 220 5.06 -4.06 -0.33
CA THR A 220 4.59 -2.90 0.43
C THR A 220 3.49 -2.13 -0.31
N VAL A 221 3.69 -1.87 -1.61
CA VAL A 221 2.68 -1.26 -2.49
C VAL A 221 1.41 -2.12 -2.55
N SER A 222 1.55 -3.45 -2.63
CA SER A 222 0.38 -4.33 -2.60
C SER A 222 -0.36 -4.21 -1.28
N HIS A 223 0.31 -4.20 -0.12
CA HIS A 223 -0.35 -4.06 1.17
C HIS A 223 -1.06 -2.69 1.31
N ALA A 224 -0.41 -1.61 0.88
CA ALA A 224 -1.02 -0.27 0.88
C ALA A 224 -2.30 -0.24 0.03
N ALA A 225 -2.26 -0.81 -1.18
CA ALA A 225 -3.43 -0.87 -2.06
C ALA A 225 -4.60 -1.67 -1.44
N GLU A 226 -4.32 -2.77 -0.73
CA GLU A 226 -5.36 -3.53 0.00
C GLU A 226 -5.99 -2.71 1.13
N ALA A 227 -5.18 -1.91 1.82
CA ALA A 227 -5.64 -1.00 2.85
C ALA A 227 -6.31 0.27 2.28
N GLY A 228 -6.47 0.40 0.96
CA GLY A 228 -7.02 1.58 0.31
C GLY A 228 -6.13 2.82 0.44
N GLN A 229 -4.83 2.63 0.67
CA GLN A 229 -3.84 3.68 0.82
C GLN A 229 -3.05 3.86 -0.48
N GLY A 230 -2.72 5.11 -0.80
CA GLY A 230 -1.77 5.42 -1.85
C GLY A 230 -0.35 5.07 -1.42
N ALA A 231 0.49 4.63 -2.35
CA ALA A 231 1.91 4.39 -2.11
C ALA A 231 2.75 4.98 -3.24
N VAL A 232 3.82 5.68 -2.86
CA VAL A 232 4.82 6.26 -3.76
C VAL A 232 6.18 5.68 -3.39
N ILE A 233 6.98 5.38 -4.40
CA ILE A 233 8.35 4.91 -4.21
C ILE A 233 9.28 6.12 -4.37
N GLU A 234 10.07 6.40 -3.33
CA GLU A 234 11.03 7.50 -3.25
C GLU A 234 12.43 6.91 -3.04
N GLY A 235 13.20 6.80 -4.13
CA GLY A 235 14.47 6.08 -4.11
C GLY A 235 14.25 4.60 -3.81
N ASP A 236 14.89 4.09 -2.76
CA ASP A 236 14.83 2.67 -2.39
C ASP A 236 13.69 2.34 -1.40
N PHE A 237 12.90 3.33 -0.96
CA PHE A 237 11.88 3.15 0.07
C PHE A 237 10.46 3.47 -0.44
N VAL A 238 9.46 2.81 0.15
CA VAL A 238 8.04 3.08 -0.13
C VAL A 238 7.48 4.00 0.96
N THR A 239 7.00 5.16 0.54
CA THR A 239 6.23 6.07 1.39
C THR A 239 4.74 5.76 1.19
N ILE A 240 4.07 5.37 2.28
CA ILE A 240 2.63 5.13 2.29
C ILE A 240 1.96 6.45 2.65
N ASN A 241 1.08 6.94 1.77
CA ASN A 241 0.26 8.10 2.07
C ASN A 241 -0.77 7.65 3.12
N THR A 242 -0.51 7.98 4.38
CA THR A 242 -1.39 7.69 5.53
C THR A 242 -2.65 8.54 5.54
N GLU A 243 -2.83 9.43 4.56
CA GLU A 243 -4.05 10.20 4.38
C GLU A 243 -5.23 9.23 4.16
N ALA A 244 -6.09 9.10 5.17
CA ALA A 244 -7.26 8.25 5.10
C ALA A 244 -8.23 8.82 4.07
N VAL A 245 -8.67 8.00 3.11
CA VAL A 245 -9.72 8.37 2.16
C VAL A 245 -11.06 8.30 2.87
N ASP A 246 -11.77 9.42 2.95
CA ASP A 246 -13.12 9.46 3.49
C ASP A 246 -14.05 8.55 2.66
N GLN A 247 -14.70 7.61 3.34
CA GLN A 247 -15.50 6.56 2.69
C GLN A 247 -16.75 7.11 2.00
N GLU A 248 -17.23 8.29 2.40
CA GLU A 248 -18.43 8.94 1.89
C GLU A 248 -18.06 9.99 0.83
N THR A 249 -17.17 10.92 1.14
CA THR A 249 -16.83 12.06 0.26
C THR A 249 -15.71 11.76 -0.73
N GLY A 250 -14.85 10.76 -0.43
CA GLY A 250 -13.64 10.50 -1.23
C GLY A 250 -12.57 11.56 -1.06
N GLU A 251 -12.72 12.45 -0.09
CA GLU A 251 -11.72 13.44 0.24
C GLU A 251 -10.54 12.80 0.97
N ILE A 252 -9.36 13.33 0.67
CA ILE A 252 -8.15 13.04 1.40
C ILE A 252 -8.29 13.71 2.77
N ILE A 253 -8.49 12.93 3.82
CA ILE A 253 -8.38 13.46 5.18
C ILE A 253 -6.90 13.68 5.41
N ARG A 254 -6.44 14.93 5.21
CA ARG A 254 -5.18 15.38 5.79
C ARG A 254 -5.32 15.21 7.29
N GLN A 255 -4.68 14.19 7.84
CA GLN A 255 -4.21 14.33 9.20
C GLN A 255 -3.13 15.41 9.10
N GLU A 256 -3.51 16.66 9.31
CA GLU A 256 -2.59 17.57 9.97
C GLU A 256 -2.03 16.75 11.14
N GLU A 257 -0.71 16.54 11.18
CA GLU A 257 -0.06 16.26 12.44
C GLU A 257 -0.70 17.22 13.42
N LYS A 258 -1.53 16.70 14.32
CA LYS A 258 -2.29 17.54 15.24
C LYS A 258 -1.23 18.11 16.16
N ALA A 259 -0.63 19.23 15.75
CA ALA A 259 0.34 19.95 16.53
C ALA A 259 -0.34 20.16 17.87
N LEU A 260 0.18 19.50 18.90
CA LEU A 260 -0.36 19.61 20.24
C LEU A 260 -0.48 21.12 20.53
N PRO A 261 -1.64 21.60 20.99
CA PRO A 261 -1.81 23.02 21.24
C PRO A 261 -0.71 23.49 22.19
N VAL A 262 -0.13 24.66 21.90
CA VAL A 262 0.85 25.27 22.81
C VAL A 262 0.14 25.52 24.15
N CYS A 263 0.78 25.12 25.24
CA CYS A 263 0.30 25.39 26.59
C CYS A 263 0.35 26.91 26.83
N THR A 264 -0.80 27.58 26.73
CA THR A 264 -0.88 29.02 27.01
C THR A 264 -0.52 29.30 28.46
N SER A 265 0.06 30.46 28.76
CA SER A 265 0.43 30.84 30.12
C SER A 265 -0.76 30.74 31.10
N GLU A 266 -1.97 31.11 30.65
CA GLU A 266 -3.19 30.99 31.44
C GLU A 266 -3.53 29.54 31.82
N LYS A 267 -3.39 28.60 30.88
CA LYS A 267 -3.61 27.16 31.14
C LYS A 267 -2.53 26.60 32.07
N PHE A 268 -1.29 27.03 31.87
CA PHE A 268 -0.17 26.62 32.69
C PHE A 268 -0.37 27.06 34.14
N ASP A 269 -0.66 28.35 34.36
CA ASP A 269 -0.88 28.91 35.70
C ASP A 269 -2.10 28.29 36.41
N ALA A 270 -3.17 27.98 35.67
CA ALA A 270 -4.34 27.31 36.23
C ALA A 270 -4.05 25.89 36.74
N LYS A 271 -3.08 25.19 36.13
CA LYS A 271 -2.72 23.79 36.48
C LYS A 271 -1.43 23.67 37.28
N LYS A 272 -0.69 24.76 37.42
CA LYS A 272 0.60 24.86 38.09
C LYS A 272 0.61 24.32 39.52
N SER A 273 -0.39 24.69 40.32
CA SER A 273 -0.50 24.23 41.72
C SER A 273 -0.73 22.72 41.83
N GLU A 274 -1.59 22.18 40.95
CA GLU A 274 -1.84 20.74 40.85
C GLU A 274 -0.57 19.99 40.47
N TRP A 275 0.14 20.43 39.43
CA TRP A 275 1.37 19.82 38.96
C TRP A 275 2.52 19.91 39.97
N LYS A 276 2.67 21.05 40.65
CA LYS A 276 3.68 21.22 41.71
C LYS A 276 3.43 20.24 42.86
N SER A 277 2.18 20.04 43.28
CA SER A 277 1.83 19.07 44.33
C SER A 277 2.12 17.61 43.94
N ILE A 278 2.11 17.28 42.64
CA ILE A 278 2.44 15.93 42.14
C ILE A 278 3.94 15.66 42.27
N VAL A 279 4.78 16.67 42.03
CA VAL A 279 6.23 16.59 42.17
C VAL A 279 6.64 16.60 43.64
N GLU A 280 6.12 17.56 44.43
CA GLU A 280 6.37 17.65 45.88
C GLU A 280 5.87 16.42 46.63
N GLY A 281 4.74 15.85 46.20
CA GLY A 281 4.20 14.60 46.75
C GLY A 281 4.90 13.33 46.27
N GLY A 282 5.99 13.44 45.49
CA GLY A 282 6.81 12.32 45.03
C GLY A 282 6.13 11.36 44.05
N LYS A 283 4.96 11.71 43.50
CA LYS A 283 4.17 10.83 42.62
C LYS A 283 4.76 10.73 41.21
N LYS A 284 5.49 11.74 40.75
CA LYS A 284 6.20 11.76 39.47
C LYS A 284 7.47 12.60 39.59
N SER A 285 8.53 12.18 38.89
CA SER A 285 9.69 13.06 38.67
C SER A 285 9.31 14.25 37.80
N VAL A 286 10.10 15.33 37.87
CA VAL A 286 9.99 16.50 36.99
C VAL A 286 9.97 16.09 35.51
N ASN A 287 10.91 15.22 35.12
CA ASN A 287 11.03 14.75 33.73
C ASN A 287 9.80 13.94 33.28
N ASP A 288 9.22 13.14 34.16
CA ASP A 288 8.02 12.36 33.85
C ASP A 288 6.76 13.24 33.82
N LEU A 289 6.73 14.30 34.61
CA LEU A 289 5.66 15.29 34.57
C LEU A 289 5.69 16.09 33.25
N ILE A 290 6.86 16.54 32.80
CA ILE A 290 7.02 17.23 31.52
C ILE A 290 6.53 16.33 30.38
N LYS A 291 7.00 15.08 30.33
CA LYS A 291 6.53 14.09 29.33
C LYS A 291 5.02 13.87 29.40
N PHE A 292 4.45 13.84 30.59
CA PHE A 292 3.01 13.66 30.79
C PHE A 292 2.20 14.85 30.24
N ILE A 293 2.64 16.09 30.50
CA ILE A 293 1.97 17.30 29.99
C ILE A 293 2.09 17.36 28.46
N GLU A 294 3.27 17.01 27.92
CA GLU A 294 3.54 16.95 26.48
C GLU A 294 2.79 15.83 25.75
N THR A 295 2.00 15.00 26.44
CA THR A 295 1.00 14.14 25.78
C THR A 295 -0.24 14.92 25.33
N LYS A 296 -0.46 16.13 25.83
CA LYS A 296 -1.68 16.93 25.63
C LYS A 296 -1.44 18.37 25.16
N ASP A 297 -0.40 19.04 25.66
CA ASP A 297 -0.07 20.42 25.31
C ASP A 297 1.47 20.58 25.17
N LEU A 298 1.94 21.35 24.18
CA LEU A 298 3.37 21.66 24.01
C LEU A 298 3.81 22.73 25.02
N LEU A 299 4.78 22.41 25.86
CA LEU A 299 5.36 23.34 26.83
C LEU A 299 6.44 24.23 26.17
N SER A 300 6.44 25.51 26.50
CA SER A 300 7.51 26.43 26.13
C SER A 300 8.81 26.10 26.87
N THR A 301 9.94 26.65 26.40
CA THR A 301 11.24 26.46 27.07
C THR A 301 11.21 27.01 28.49
N ASP A 302 10.57 28.16 28.70
CA ASP A 302 10.44 28.79 30.02
C ASP A 302 9.57 27.95 30.97
N GLN A 303 8.46 27.40 30.47
CA GLN A 303 7.59 26.52 31.27
C GLN A 303 8.30 25.24 31.70
N LYS A 304 9.14 24.67 30.83
CA LYS A 304 9.97 23.50 31.17
C LYS A 304 11.02 23.83 32.23
N MET A 305 11.69 24.99 32.10
CA MET A 305 12.64 25.46 33.11
C MET A 305 11.95 25.73 34.46
N GLU A 306 10.73 26.26 34.43
CA GLU A 306 9.96 26.47 35.64
C GLU A 306 9.56 25.16 36.32
N ILE A 307 9.06 24.17 35.58
CA ILE A 307 8.79 22.82 36.14
C ILE A 307 10.08 22.18 36.68
N ALA A 308 11.20 22.36 35.99
CA ALA A 308 12.51 21.86 36.43
C ALA A 308 13.00 22.50 37.73
N SER A 309 12.64 23.76 37.99
CA SER A 309 12.98 24.44 39.25
C SER A 309 12.25 23.88 40.48
N TRP A 310 11.21 23.06 40.29
CA TRP A 310 10.47 22.43 41.40
C TRP A 310 11.20 21.25 42.03
N GLU A 311 12.35 20.84 41.48
CA GLU A 311 13.16 19.72 41.99
C GLU A 311 13.90 20.04 43.31
N ILE A 312 13.75 21.23 43.87
CA ILE A 312 14.56 21.70 45.02
C ILE A 312 13.67 22.25 46.15
N GLN A 313 12.93 21.40 46.85
CA GLN A 313 12.46 21.64 48.24
C GLN A 313 12.27 20.32 49.03
N GLY A 314 13.05 19.27 48.76
CA GLY A 314 12.86 17.94 49.36
C GLY A 314 14.08 17.25 49.97
N GLU A 315 15.26 17.89 50.00
CA GLU A 315 16.44 17.38 50.70
C GLU A 315 16.90 18.42 51.74
N ASN A 316 16.26 18.39 52.91
CA ASN A 316 16.81 18.78 54.22
C ASN A 316 15.74 18.56 55.30
N GLU A 317 15.63 17.32 55.78
CA GLU A 317 15.49 16.95 57.20
C GLU A 317 15.61 15.42 57.36
#